data_AF-A0A5R2MT68-F1
#
_entry.id   AF-A0A5R2MT68-F1
#
_cell.length_a   1.000
_cell.length_b   1.000
_cell.length_c   1.000
_cell.angle_alpha   90.00
_cell.angle_beta   90.00
_cell.angle_gamma   90.00
#
_symmetry.space_group_name_H-M   'P 1'
#
loop_
_entity.id
_entity.type
_entity.pdbx_description
1 polymer ?
#
loop_
_entity_poly.entity_id
_entity_poly.type
_entity_poly.pdbx_seq_one_letter_code
_entity_poly.pdbx_strand_id
1 'polypeptide(L)'
;DQKSVVLIIFEGFSRNGRSNKFELLALPLDGGIENPRCLGVISAAEKPFWLGADPITDALIDSIRVIDPEKELLNNRPAIDVPS
;
A
#
# COMPACT_ATOMS: atom_id res chain seq x y z
N ASP A 1 -15.64 15.05 -0.04
CA ASP A 1 -14.21 14.71 0.06
C ASP A 1 -13.93 13.34 -0.52
N GLN A 2 -13.16 13.28 -1.60
CA GLN A 2 -12.85 12.02 -2.27
C GLN A 2 -11.73 11.31 -1.50
N LYS A 3 -12.10 10.41 -0.58
CA LYS A 3 -11.14 9.54 0.13
C LYS A 3 -10.65 8.46 -0.83
N SER A 4 -9.52 8.72 -1.50
CA SER A 4 -8.92 7.77 -2.46
C SER A 4 -7.90 6.87 -1.75
N VAL A 5 -7.95 5.58 -2.06
CA VAL A 5 -6.96 4.58 -1.63
C VAL A 5 -5.86 4.50 -2.68
N VAL A 6 -4.61 4.30 -2.27
CA VAL A 6 -3.49 4.14 -3.21
C VAL A 6 -2.87 2.75 -3.07
N LEU A 7 -2.73 2.05 -4.20
CA LEU A 7 -1.96 0.81 -4.31
C LEU A 7 -0.71 1.08 -5.13
N ILE A 8 0.47 0.76 -4.58
CA ILE A 8 1.76 0.91 -5.24
C ILE A 8 2.41 -0.47 -5.34
N ILE A 9 2.84 -0.82 -6.55
CA ILE A 9 3.71 -1.98 -6.78
C ILE A 9 5.12 -1.46 -7.02
N PHE A 10 6.09 -2.01 -6.32
CA PHE A 10 7.48 -1.61 -6.46
C PHE A 10 8.43 -2.79 -6.27
N GLU A 11 9.61 -2.69 -6.88
CA GLU A 11 10.71 -3.61 -6.64
C GLU A 11 11.66 -3.00 -5.61
N GLY A 12 11.95 -3.73 -4.54
CA GLY A 12 12.91 -3.32 -3.51
C GLY A 12 14.24 -4.05 -3.70
N PHE A 13 15.33 -3.32 -3.54
CA PHE A 13 16.69 -3.84 -3.67
C PHE A 13 17.38 -3.86 -2.30
N SER A 14 17.94 -5.01 -1.94
CA SER A 14 18.70 -5.19 -0.71
C SER A 14 20.12 -4.65 -0.84
N ARG A 15 20.78 -4.45 0.31
CA ARG A 15 22.17 -4.02 0.35
C ARG A 15 23.11 -4.97 -0.40
N ASN A 16 22.85 -6.27 -0.38
CA ASN A 16 23.69 -7.28 -1.04
C ASN A 16 23.20 -7.65 -2.46
N GLY A 17 22.39 -6.79 -3.08
CA GLY A 17 22.00 -6.91 -4.50
C GLY A 17 20.91 -7.95 -4.77
N ARG A 18 20.15 -8.38 -3.75
CA ARG A 18 18.94 -9.18 -3.95
C ARG A 18 17.78 -8.24 -4.25
N SER A 19 16.79 -8.69 -5.01
CA SER A 19 15.55 -7.93 -5.20
C SER A 19 14.33 -8.74 -4.82
N ASN A 20 13.25 -8.04 -4.48
CA ASN A 20 11.95 -8.62 -4.20
C ASN A 20 10.85 -7.62 -4.58
N LYS A 21 9.72 -8.11 -5.08
CA LYS A 21 8.55 -7.28 -5.35
C LYS A 21 7.73 -7.06 -4.08
N PHE A 22 7.21 -5.86 -3.93
CA PHE A 22 6.37 -5.45 -2.81
C PHE A 22 5.10 -4.78 -3.33
N GLU A 23 4.06 -4.89 -2.52
CA GLU A 23 2.83 -4.12 -2.65
C GLU A 23 2.68 -3.22 -1.43
N LEU A 24 2.28 -1.97 -1.65
CA LEU A 24 1.94 -0.99 -0.62
C LEU A 24 0.50 -0.56 -0.82
N LEU A 25 -0.34 -0.80 0.17
CA LEU A 25 -1.67 -0.23 0.28
C LEU A 25 -1.64 0.95 1.26
N ALA A 26 -2.05 2.14 0.82
CA ALA A 26 -2.16 3.33 1.64
C ALA A 26 -3.62 3.79 1.74
N LEU A 27 -4.15 3.81 2.97
CA LEU A 27 -5.50 4.23 3.30
C LEU A 27 -5.48 5.65 3.86
N PRO A 28 -6.24 6.61 3.30
CA PRO A 28 -6.28 7.97 3.81
C PRO A 28 -6.92 8.01 5.20
N LEU A 29 -6.29 8.76 6.12
CA LEU A 29 -6.87 9.06 7.43
C LEU A 29 -7.70 10.35 7.36
N ASP A 30 -8.60 10.51 8.33
CA ASP A 30 -9.46 11.70 8.42
C ASP A 30 -8.70 12.89 9.02
N GLY A 31 -7.80 13.47 8.21
CA GLY A 31 -7.02 14.66 8.55
C GLY A 31 -7.26 15.86 7.62
N GLY A 32 -8.11 15.70 6.60
CA GLY A 32 -8.34 16.71 5.57
C GLY A 32 -7.09 17.06 4.76
N ILE A 33 -7.16 18.16 4.01
CA ILE A 33 -6.06 18.64 3.16
C ILE A 33 -4.93 19.27 3.99
N GLU A 34 -5.23 19.78 5.18
CA GLU A 34 -4.26 20.42 6.06
C GLU A 34 -3.34 19.42 6.78
N ASN A 35 -3.79 18.18 6.96
CA ASN A 35 -3.01 17.12 7.60
C ASN A 35 -3.13 15.80 6.82
N PRO A 36 -2.55 15.72 5.61
CA PRO A 36 -2.69 14.55 4.74
C PRO A 36 -1.87 13.38 5.30
N ARG A 37 -2.54 12.53 6.08
CA ARG A 37 -1.95 11.31 6.65
C ARG A 37 -2.60 10.08 6.05
N CYS A 38 -1.85 9.00 5.98
CA CYS A 38 -2.36 7.70 5.62
C CYS A 38 -1.89 6.63 6.61
N LEU A 39 -2.66 5.56 6.72
CA LEU A 39 -2.23 4.30 7.31
C LEU A 39 -1.86 3.36 6.16
N GLY A 40 -0.62 2.88 6.17
CA GLY A 40 -0.10 2.02 5.11
C GLY A 40 0.25 0.62 5.60
N VAL A 41 0.17 -0.36 4.71
CA VAL A 41 0.76 -1.70 4.88
C VAL A 41 1.61 -2.03 3.67
N ILE A 42 2.82 -2.54 3.91
CA ILE A 42 3.70 -3.09 2.88
C ILE A 42 3.73 -4.61 3.05
N SER A 43 3.51 -5.33 1.96
CA SER A 43 3.66 -6.78 1.91
C SER A 43 4.65 -7.18 0.82
N ALA A 44 5.43 -8.22 1.08
CA ALA A 44 6.22 -8.86 0.05
C ALA A 44 5.29 -9.69 -0.85
N ALA A 45 5.41 -9.53 -2.17
CA ALA A 45 4.62 -10.30 -3.13
C ALA A 45 4.97 -11.80 -3.12
N GLU A 46 6.20 -12.11 -2.72
CA GLU A 46 6.69 -13.48 -2.52
C GLU A 46 7.14 -13.68 -1.06
N LYS A 47 7.61 -14.90 -0.73
CA LYS A 47 8.15 -15.24 0.59
C LYS A 47 9.68 -15.36 0.55
N PRO A 48 10.44 -14.26 0.44
CA PRO A 48 11.89 -14.32 0.45
C PRO A 48 12.41 -14.76 1.82
N PHE A 49 13.18 -15.85 1.86
CA PHE A 49 13.79 -16.37 3.10
C PHE A 49 14.76 -15.39 3.78
N TRP A 50 15.21 -14.36 3.06
CA TRP A 50 16.23 -13.42 3.49
C TRP A 50 15.70 -12.09 4.01
N LEU A 51 14.41 -11.82 3.83
CA LEU A 51 13.81 -10.56 4.28
C LEU A 51 13.87 -10.48 5.81
N GLY A 52 14.45 -9.38 6.32
CA GLY A 52 14.78 -9.20 7.73
C GLY A 52 16.22 -9.51 8.10
N ALA A 53 16.92 -10.35 7.32
CA ALA A 53 18.37 -10.57 7.46
C ALA A 53 19.20 -9.62 6.60
N ASP A 54 18.69 -9.26 5.42
CA ASP A 54 19.31 -8.31 4.51
C ASP A 54 18.36 -7.12 4.27
N PRO A 55 18.71 -5.89 4.71
CA PRO A 55 17.81 -4.75 4.64
C PRO A 55 17.60 -4.29 3.19
N ILE A 56 16.37 -3.88 2.88
CA ILE A 56 16.04 -3.15 1.65
C ILE A 56 16.60 -1.73 1.77
N THR A 57 17.37 -1.29 0.77
CA THR A 57 18.06 0.01 0.76
C THR A 57 17.65 0.89 -0.40
N ASP A 58 17.02 0.35 -1.44
CA ASP A 58 16.54 1.10 -2.60
C ASP A 58 15.21 0.53 -3.10
N ALA A 59 14.46 1.32 -3.86
CA ALA A 59 13.16 0.93 -4.42
C ALA A 59 12.89 1.59 -5.77
N LEU A 60 12.37 0.80 -6.71
CA LEU A 60 11.88 1.26 -8.00
C LEU A 60 10.37 1.05 -8.10
N ILE A 61 9.61 2.13 -8.25
CA ILE A 61 8.16 2.05 -8.45
C ILE A 61 7.87 1.47 -9.83
N ASP A 62 7.11 0.38 -9.86
CA ASP A 62 6.63 -0.27 -11.08
C ASP A 62 5.29 0.34 -11.51
N SER A 63 4.33 0.41 -10.58
CA SER A 63 3.02 1.00 -10.87
C SER A 63 2.37 1.65 -9.66
N ILE A 64 1.48 2.62 -9.94
CA ILE A 64 0.63 3.29 -8.96
C ILE A 64 -0.80 3.22 -9.47
N ARG A 65 -1.72 2.78 -8.61
CA ARG A 65 -3.15 2.77 -8.87
C ARG A 65 -3.87 3.56 -7.78
N VAL A 66 -4.65 4.55 -8.21
CA VAL A 66 -5.58 5.28 -7.34
C VAL A 66 -6.93 4.58 -7.41
N ILE A 67 -7.45 4.17 -6.27
CA ILE A 67 -8.69 3.40 -6.12
C ILE A 67 -9.72 4.31 -5.45
N ASP A 68 -10.84 4.48 -6.13
CA ASP A 68 -12.03 5.13 -5.60
C ASP A 68 -12.90 4.05 -4.95
N PRO A 69 -12.94 3.96 -3.60
CA PRO A 69 -13.65 2.88 -2.92
C PRO A 69 -15.16 2.90 -3.22
N GLU A 70 -15.75 4.06 -3.51
CA GLU A 70 -17.18 4.17 -3.83
C GLU A 70 -17.51 3.53 -5.19
N LYS A 71 -16.56 3.54 -6.13
CA LYS A 71 -16.72 2.93 -7.46
C LYS A 71 -16.30 1.46 -7.50
N GLU A 72 -15.34 1.08 -6.65
CA GLU A 72 -14.76 -0.27 -6.64
C GLU A 72 -15.41 -1.21 -5.60
N LEU A 73 -16.29 -0.70 -4.73
CA LEU A 73 -17.14 -1.54 -3.90
C LEU A 73 -18.02 -2.42 -4.78
N LEU A 74 -17.57 -3.67 -4.97
CA LEU A 74 -18.36 -4.72 -5.59
C LEU A 74 -19.68 -4.82 -4.81
N ASN A 75 -20.81 -4.72 -5.52
CA ASN A 75 -22.21 -4.75 -5.04
C ASN A 75 -22.60 -5.95 -4.13
N ASN A 76 -21.64 -6.75 -3.67
CA ASN A 76 -21.80 -8.02 -2.96
C ASN A 76 -21.22 -8.02 -1.54
N ARG A 77 -20.88 -6.87 -0.94
CA ARG A 77 -20.43 -6.85 0.47
C ARG A 77 -21.21 -5.81 1.29
N PRO A 78 -21.80 -6.21 2.43
CA PRO A 78 -22.44 -5.25 3.32
C PRO A 78 -21.38 -4.28 3.85
N ALA A 79 -21.72 -2.99 3.84
CA ALA A 79 -20.92 -1.98 4.51
C ALA A 79 -20.80 -2.34 6.00
N ILE A 80 -19.58 -2.29 6.54
CA ILE A 80 -19.36 -2.45 7.98
C ILE A 80 -19.46 -1.04 8.58
N ASP A 81 -20.51 -0.79 9.35
CA ASP A 81 -20.65 0.46 10.09
C ASP A 81 -19.52 0.58 11.12
N VAL A 82 -18.74 1.66 11.00
CA VAL A 82 -17.74 2.06 11.99
C VAL A 82 -18.41 2.93 13.04
N PRO A 83 -18.23 2.66 14.35
CA PRO A 83 -18.78 3.51 15.41
C PRO A 83 -18.21 4.93 15.34
N SER A 84 -19.10 5.92 15.45
CA SER A 84 -18.80 7.35 15.59
C SER A 84 -18.27 7.70 16.97
#